data_AF-A0A2S7T1I1-F1
#
_entry.id   AF-A0A2S7T1I1-F1
#
_cell.length_a   1.000
_cell.length_b   1.000
_cell.length_c   1.000
_cell.angle_alpha   90.00
_cell.angle_beta   90.00
_cell.angle_gamma   90.00
#
_symmetry.space_group_name_H-M   'P 1'
#
loop_
_entity.id
_entity.type
_entity.pdbx_description
1 polymer ?
#
loop_
_entity_poly.entity_id
_entity_poly.type
_entity_poly.pdbx_seq_one_letter_code
_entity_poly.pdbx_strand_id
1 'polypeptide(L)'
;MKFLEKVFTIMALIGVLIKLAGLTGGLPLIALSLICLSIHYLLCGFFLFNDIRLRDCFKRSSYKEITALKIIGSLVSAVVLSVLIAGILYRLLYTDGNMMILIFTLALNVVFTLSLAFTVSIRHIAFYKNILIRSAILLIISACLTIAPSKYLDLQKKKIITEQVTCIDNSLKA
;
A
#
# COMPACT_ATOMS: atom_id res chain seq x y z
N MET A 1 5.17 9.67 12.77
CA MET A 1 5.51 9.01 11.49
C MET A 1 5.27 7.50 11.55
N LYS A 2 6.09 6.71 12.26
CA LYS A 2 5.88 5.24 12.40
C LYS A 2 4.57 4.85 13.11
N PHE A 3 4.08 5.72 14.01
CA PHE A 3 2.77 5.54 14.64
C PHE A 3 1.61 5.61 13.63
N LEU A 4 1.60 6.61 12.73
CA LEU A 4 0.58 6.75 11.70
C LEU A 4 0.55 5.56 10.76
N GLU A 5 1.73 5.07 10.34
CA GLU A 5 1.85 3.85 9.54
C GLU A 5 1.19 2.65 10.24
N LYS A 6 1.47 2.45 11.53
CA LYS A 6 0.85 1.38 12.33
C LYS A 6 -0.66 1.55 12.45
N VAL A 7 -1.14 2.77 12.72
CA VAL A 7 -2.57 3.07 12.84
C VAL A 7 -3.30 2.74 11.53
N PHE A 8 -2.81 3.23 10.39
CA PHE A 8 -3.44 2.95 9.09
C PHE A 8 -3.36 1.45 8.72
N THR A 9 -2.27 0.78 9.07
CA THR A 9 -2.12 -0.67 8.84
C THR A 9 -3.13 -1.47 9.68
N ILE A 10 -3.29 -1.11 10.96
CA ILE A 10 -4.26 -1.75 11.86
C ILE A 10 -5.69 -1.48 11.39
N MET A 11 -6.01 -0.25 10.98
CA MET A 11 -7.31 0.09 10.41
C MET A 11 -7.62 -0.72 9.14
N ALA A 12 -6.64 -0.88 8.25
CA ALA A 12 -6.78 -1.72 7.06
C ALA A 12 -7.04 -3.18 7.43
N LEU A 13 -6.32 -3.71 8.43
CA LEU A 13 -6.50 -5.07 8.92
C LEU A 13 -7.90 -5.28 9.52
N ILE A 14 -8.38 -4.34 10.34
CA ILE A 14 -9.74 -4.37 10.89
C ILE A 14 -10.77 -4.36 9.75
N GLY A 15 -10.58 -3.50 8.74
CA GLY A 15 -11.46 -3.46 7.57
C GLY A 15 -11.50 -4.79 6.82
N VAL A 16 -10.36 -5.48 6.67
CA VAL A 16 -10.28 -6.83 6.09
C VAL A 16 -11.07 -7.83 6.94
N LEU A 17 -10.91 -7.81 8.26
CA LEU A 17 -11.67 -8.71 9.16
C LEU A 17 -13.18 -8.49 9.07
N ILE A 18 -13.63 -7.23 9.03
CA ILE A 18 -15.05 -6.87 8.84
C ILE A 18 -15.57 -7.40 7.50
N LYS A 19 -14.79 -7.23 6.42
CA LYS A 19 -15.12 -7.74 5.09
C LYS A 19 -15.22 -9.28 5.09
N LEU A 20 -14.31 -9.96 5.77
CA LEU A 20 -14.33 -11.44 5.90
C LEU A 20 -15.51 -11.93 6.74
N ALA A 21 -15.94 -11.16 7.75
CA ALA A 21 -17.14 -11.45 8.53
C ALA A 21 -18.46 -11.21 7.77
N GLY A 22 -18.40 -10.70 6.53
CA GLY A 22 -19.57 -10.42 5.70
C GLY A 22 -20.35 -9.17 6.11
N LEU A 23 -19.78 -8.33 6.98
CA LEU A 23 -20.39 -7.09 7.42
C LEU A 23 -20.24 -5.99 6.35
N THR A 24 -21.31 -5.20 6.17
CA THR A 24 -21.29 -4.02 5.30
C THR A 24 -20.36 -2.95 5.88
N GLY A 25 -19.64 -2.23 5.01
CA GLY A 25 -18.72 -1.14 5.41
C GLY A 25 -17.24 -1.54 5.56
N GLY A 26 -16.88 -2.83 5.47
CA GLY A 26 -15.46 -3.24 5.48
C GLY A 26 -14.65 -2.66 4.33
N LEU A 27 -15.21 -2.62 3.11
CA LEU A 27 -14.51 -2.13 1.92
C LEU A 27 -14.16 -0.63 1.97
N PRO A 28 -15.09 0.29 2.31
CA PRO A 28 -14.76 1.70 2.51
C PRO A 28 -13.65 1.94 3.54
N LEU A 29 -13.64 1.17 4.64
CA LEU A 29 -12.63 1.30 5.70
C LEU A 29 -11.25 0.87 5.21
N ILE A 30 -11.17 -0.25 4.47
CA ILE A 30 -9.95 -0.69 3.79
C ILE A 30 -9.49 0.38 2.79
N ALA A 31 -10.41 0.93 2.00
CA ALA A 31 -10.07 1.91 0.99
C ALA A 31 -9.47 3.18 1.60
N LEU A 32 -10.15 3.75 2.59
CA LEU A 32 -9.70 4.95 3.27
C LEU A 32 -8.32 4.75 3.93
N SER A 33 -8.14 3.63 4.63
CA SER A 33 -6.87 3.31 5.30
C SER A 33 -5.71 3.13 4.32
N LEU A 34 -5.90 2.41 3.21
CA LEU A 34 -4.87 2.22 2.19
C LEU A 34 -4.57 3.51 1.41
N ILE A 35 -5.56 4.35 1.13
CA ILE A 35 -5.35 5.68 0.51
C ILE A 35 -4.51 6.56 1.43
N CYS A 36 -4.90 6.68 2.71
CA CYS A 36 -4.14 7.45 3.69
C CYS A 36 -2.72 6.91 3.85
N LEU A 37 -2.54 5.59 3.84
CA LEU A 37 -1.23 4.96 3.91
C LEU A 37 -0.39 5.26 2.67
N SER A 38 -0.97 5.19 1.47
CA SER A 38 -0.29 5.52 0.20
C SER A 38 0.17 6.98 0.18
N ILE A 39 -0.71 7.92 0.56
CA ILE A 39 -0.38 9.35 0.66
C ILE A 39 0.69 9.59 1.71
N HIS A 40 0.60 8.92 2.87
CA HIS A 40 1.61 9.01 3.92
C HIS A 40 2.98 8.54 3.42
N TYR A 41 3.05 7.43 2.68
CA TYR A 41 4.28 6.99 2.05
C TYR A 41 4.80 8.00 1.02
N LEU A 42 3.94 8.55 0.17
CA LEU A 42 4.33 9.50 -0.87
C LEU A 42 4.87 10.82 -0.29
N LEU A 43 4.15 11.43 0.66
CA LEU A 43 4.49 12.75 1.21
C LEU A 43 5.52 12.67 2.35
N CYS A 44 5.35 11.70 3.25
CA CYS A 44 6.19 11.58 4.44
C CYS A 44 7.33 10.57 4.29
N GLY A 45 7.45 9.87 3.15
CA GLY A 45 8.44 8.81 2.95
C GLY A 45 9.89 9.27 3.13
N PHE A 46 10.25 10.44 2.59
CA PHE A 46 11.59 11.02 2.78
C PHE A 46 11.96 11.13 4.28
N PHE A 47 11.07 11.72 5.08
CA PHE A 47 11.26 11.88 6.52
C PHE A 47 11.21 10.54 7.26
N LEU A 48 10.33 9.63 6.84
CA LEU A 48 10.13 8.31 7.45
C LEU A 48 11.36 7.41 7.31
N PHE A 49 12.03 7.43 6.15
CA PHE A 49 13.21 6.60 5.91
C PHE A 49 14.49 7.18 6.49
N ASN A 50 14.61 8.51 6.56
CA ASN A 50 15.76 9.19 7.17
C ASN A 50 15.61 9.44 8.69
N ASP A 51 14.56 8.89 9.32
CA ASP A 51 14.23 9.05 10.75
C ASP A 51 14.15 10.51 11.23
N ILE A 52 13.81 11.43 10.32
CA ILE A 52 13.66 12.85 10.62
C ILE A 52 12.30 13.06 11.29
N ARG A 53 12.30 13.70 12.45
CA ARG A 53 11.06 14.08 13.14
C ARG A 53 10.44 15.29 12.43
N LEU A 54 9.11 15.31 12.32
CA LEU A 54 8.37 16.43 11.68
C LEU A 54 8.72 17.79 12.32
N ARG A 55 8.94 17.85 13.63
CA ARG A 55 9.35 19.09 14.32
C ARG A 55 10.74 19.60 13.95
N ASP A 56 11.56 18.73 13.38
CA ASP A 56 12.96 19.02 13.03
C ASP A 56 13.14 19.14 11.50
N CYS A 57 12.05 19.14 10.72
CA CYS A 57 12.11 19.22 9.26
C CYS A 57 12.60 20.57 8.74
N PHE A 58 12.41 21.66 9.49
CA PHE A 58 12.91 22.99 9.15
C PHE A 58 14.32 23.24 9.66
N LYS A 59 14.90 22.33 10.46
CA LYS A 59 16.24 22.50 11.03
C LYS A 59 17.29 21.99 10.06
N ARG A 60 18.17 22.89 9.60
CA ARG A 60 19.31 22.55 8.73
C ARG A 60 20.25 21.52 9.36
N SER A 61 20.33 21.45 10.69
CA SER A 61 21.12 20.45 11.43
C SER A 61 20.67 19.01 11.15
N SER A 62 19.38 18.79 10.89
CA SER A 62 18.80 17.46 10.64
C SER A 62 19.22 16.86 9.29
N TYR A 63 19.79 17.67 8.39
CA TYR A 63 20.20 17.26 7.05
C TYR A 63 21.70 17.02 6.92
N LYS A 64 22.50 17.31 7.96
CA LYS A 64 23.98 17.25 7.89
C LYS A 64 24.53 15.85 7.60
N GLU A 65 23.82 14.78 8.00
CA GLU A 65 24.26 13.39 7.83
C GLU A 65 23.58 12.66 6.65
N ILE A 66 22.78 13.39 5.87
CA ILE A 66 22.00 12.83 4.77
C ILE A 66 22.74 13.11 3.47
N THR A 67 23.27 12.06 2.86
CA THR A 67 23.91 12.14 1.54
C THR A 67 22.85 12.23 0.44
N ALA A 68 23.18 12.85 -0.70
CA ALA A 68 22.28 12.95 -1.84
C ALA A 68 21.70 11.59 -2.28
N LEU A 69 22.49 10.51 -2.19
CA LEU A 69 22.04 9.14 -2.45
C LEU A 69 20.95 8.66 -1.49
N LYS A 70 21.02 9.01 -0.20
CA LYS A 70 19.96 8.69 0.78
C LYS A 70 18.68 9.47 0.46
N ILE A 71 18.81 10.73 0.04
CA ILE A 71 17.67 11.57 -0.36
C ILE A 71 16.95 10.92 -1.54
N ILE A 72 17.65 10.67 -2.63
CA ILE A 72 17.09 10.06 -3.85
C ILE A 72 16.54 8.68 -3.52
N GLY A 73 17.30 7.84 -2.81
CA GLY A 73 16.87 6.51 -2.41
C GLY A 73 15.58 6.52 -1.61
N SER A 74 15.45 7.42 -0.63
CA SER A 74 14.23 7.54 0.17
C SER A 74 13.02 8.05 -0.62
N LEU A 75 13.23 8.96 -1.57
CA LEU A 75 12.15 9.47 -2.43
C LEU A 75 11.66 8.39 -3.42
N VAL A 76 12.58 7.69 -4.06
CA VAL A 76 12.22 6.58 -4.96
C VAL A 76 11.52 5.46 -4.17
N SER A 77 12.03 5.12 -2.98
CA SER A 77 11.37 4.15 -2.08
C SER A 77 9.95 4.57 -1.74
N ALA A 78 9.74 5.85 -1.44
CA ALA A 78 8.45 6.41 -1.08
C ALA A 78 7.42 6.24 -2.21
N VAL A 79 7.82 6.58 -3.43
CA VAL A 79 6.99 6.46 -4.64
C VAL A 79 6.68 5.00 -4.96
N VAL A 80 7.69 4.12 -4.94
CA VAL A 80 7.49 2.70 -5.26
C VAL A 80 6.54 2.04 -4.26
N LEU A 81 6.69 2.33 -2.96
CA LEU A 81 5.82 1.76 -1.93
C LEU A 81 4.40 2.35 -1.98
N SER A 82 4.23 3.65 -2.26
CA SER A 82 2.90 4.26 -2.38
C SER A 82 2.12 3.70 -3.57
N VAL A 83 2.80 3.51 -4.71
CA VAL A 83 2.22 2.93 -5.93
C VAL A 83 1.87 1.44 -5.71
N LEU A 84 2.68 0.68 -4.99
CA LEU A 84 2.35 -0.71 -4.64
C LEU A 84 1.10 -0.78 -3.75
N ILE A 85 0.99 0.08 -2.73
CA ILE A 85 -0.20 0.15 -1.87
C ILE A 85 -1.44 0.53 -2.69
N ALA A 86 -1.30 1.45 -3.66
CA ALA A 86 -2.38 1.77 -4.58
C ALA A 86 -2.78 0.56 -5.44
N GLY A 87 -1.81 -0.22 -5.95
CA GLY A 87 -2.08 -1.47 -6.67
C GLY A 87 -2.87 -2.50 -5.84
N ILE A 88 -2.49 -2.68 -4.58
CA ILE A 88 -3.23 -3.52 -3.60
C ILE A 88 -4.67 -3.02 -3.45
N LEU A 89 -4.85 -1.71 -3.29
CA LEU A 89 -6.16 -1.08 -3.17
C LEU A 89 -7.04 -1.35 -4.39
N TYR A 90 -6.52 -1.12 -5.61
CA TYR A 90 -7.26 -1.38 -6.85
C TYR A 90 -7.69 -2.84 -6.99
N ARG A 91 -6.85 -3.79 -6.53
CA ARG A 91 -7.23 -5.20 -6.46
C ARG A 91 -8.42 -5.43 -5.52
N LEU A 92 -8.42 -4.78 -4.37
CA LEU A 92 -9.47 -4.95 -3.35
C LEU A 92 -10.80 -4.27 -3.71
N LEU A 93 -10.77 -3.23 -4.54
CA LEU A 93 -11.94 -2.47 -5.01
C LEU A 93 -12.68 -3.09 -6.21
N TYR A 94 -12.23 -4.24 -6.73
CA TYR A 94 -12.89 -4.95 -7.84
C TYR A 94 -13.04 -4.15 -9.14
N THR A 95 -12.19 -3.15 -9.37
CA THR A 95 -12.20 -2.37 -10.62
C THR A 95 -11.77 -3.25 -11.79
N ASP A 96 -12.35 -3.02 -12.96
CA ASP A 96 -11.95 -3.72 -14.18
C ASP A 96 -10.48 -3.40 -14.51
N GLY A 97 -9.69 -4.41 -14.91
CA GLY A 97 -8.25 -4.27 -15.12
C GLY A 97 -7.37 -4.34 -13.86
N ASN A 98 -7.95 -4.61 -12.69
CA ASN A 98 -7.21 -4.64 -11.42
C ASN A 98 -6.01 -5.60 -11.37
N MET A 99 -6.04 -6.71 -12.13
CA MET A 99 -4.90 -7.63 -12.20
C MET A 99 -3.71 -7.03 -12.93
N MET A 100 -3.92 -6.27 -14.01
CA MET A 100 -2.80 -5.67 -14.76
C MET A 100 -2.08 -4.63 -13.90
N ILE A 101 -2.83 -3.78 -13.18
CA ILE A 101 -2.25 -2.77 -12.29
C ILE A 101 -1.47 -3.44 -11.15
N LEU A 102 -2.04 -4.47 -10.51
CA LEU A 102 -1.33 -5.17 -9.43
C LEU A 102 -0.06 -5.86 -9.93
N ILE A 103 -0.09 -6.53 -11.10
CA ILE A 103 1.09 -7.18 -11.68
C ILE A 103 2.18 -6.14 -12.02
N PHE A 104 1.80 -5.02 -12.65
CA PHE A 104 2.72 -3.94 -12.99
C PHE A 104 3.40 -3.37 -11.75
N THR A 105 2.62 -3.02 -10.73
CA THR A 105 3.14 -2.45 -9.48
C THR A 105 3.98 -3.45 -8.67
N LEU A 106 3.61 -4.74 -8.69
CA LEU A 106 4.41 -5.82 -8.12
C LEU A 106 5.76 -5.95 -8.82
N ALA A 107 5.78 -6.00 -10.16
CA ALA A 107 7.01 -6.11 -10.95
C ALA A 107 7.95 -4.91 -10.68
N LEU A 108 7.41 -3.69 -10.64
CA LEU A 108 8.17 -2.49 -10.28
C LEU A 108 8.81 -2.63 -8.89
N ASN A 109 8.06 -3.12 -7.90
CA ASN A 109 8.58 -3.32 -6.55
C ASN A 109 9.63 -4.44 -6.47
N VAL A 110 9.50 -5.53 -7.24
CA VAL A 110 10.53 -6.58 -7.34
C VAL A 110 11.85 -5.99 -7.83
N VAL A 111 11.82 -5.30 -8.99
CA VAL A 111 13.02 -4.68 -9.60
C VAL A 111 13.67 -3.71 -8.62
N PHE A 112 12.85 -2.89 -7.96
CA PHE A 112 13.32 -1.94 -6.96
C PHE A 112 13.97 -2.62 -5.75
N THR A 113 13.32 -3.66 -5.20
CA THR A 113 13.83 -4.38 -4.02
C THR A 113 15.14 -5.09 -4.34
N LEU A 114 15.27 -5.67 -5.55
CA LEU A 114 16.52 -6.27 -6.03
C LEU A 114 17.62 -5.21 -6.17
N SER A 115 17.34 -4.09 -6.83
CA SER A 115 18.29 -2.96 -6.98
C SER A 115 18.79 -2.45 -5.61
N LEU A 116 17.88 -2.33 -4.64
CA LEU A 116 18.25 -1.99 -3.27
C LEU A 116 19.10 -3.06 -2.60
N ALA A 117 18.75 -4.35 -2.75
CA ALA A 117 19.50 -5.46 -2.15
C ALA A 117 20.96 -5.48 -2.62
N PHE A 118 21.20 -5.28 -3.92
CA PHE A 118 22.55 -5.15 -4.47
C PHE A 118 23.29 -3.94 -3.87
N THR A 119 22.61 -2.81 -3.70
CA THR A 119 23.19 -1.59 -3.13
C THR A 119 23.53 -1.73 -1.64
N VAL A 120 22.69 -2.43 -0.86
CA VAL A 120 22.91 -2.70 0.58
C VAL A 120 24.18 -3.49 0.80
N SER A 121 24.43 -4.50 -0.04
CA SER A 121 25.58 -5.39 0.03
C SER A 121 26.92 -4.64 -0.06
N ILE A 122 26.93 -3.46 -0.70
CA ILE A 122 28.16 -2.78 -1.07
C ILE A 122 28.50 -1.60 -0.14
N ARG A 123 27.53 -0.84 0.41
CA ARG A 123 27.87 0.47 1.02
C ARG A 123 27.21 0.95 2.31
N HIS A 124 25.98 0.56 2.71
CA HIS A 124 25.36 1.10 3.95
C HIS A 124 24.27 0.20 4.56
N ILE A 125 24.63 -0.65 5.52
CA ILE A 125 23.79 -1.77 5.97
C ILE A 125 22.50 -1.32 6.70
N ALA A 126 22.56 -0.31 7.58
CA ALA A 126 21.43 -0.02 8.48
C ALA A 126 20.26 0.72 7.80
N PHE A 127 20.55 1.74 6.98
CA PHE A 127 19.53 2.58 6.35
C PHE A 127 18.67 1.79 5.35
N TYR A 128 19.32 1.08 4.44
CA TYR A 128 18.61 0.35 3.38
C TYR A 128 17.93 -0.92 3.89
N LYS A 129 18.43 -1.56 4.97
CA LYS A 129 17.80 -2.75 5.57
C LYS A 129 16.37 -2.49 6.01
N ASN A 130 16.08 -1.33 6.62
CA ASN A 130 14.72 -0.98 7.03
C ASN A 130 13.77 -0.81 5.84
N ILE A 131 14.24 -0.21 4.76
CA ILE A 131 13.46 -0.04 3.52
C ILE A 131 13.20 -1.42 2.89
N LEU A 132 14.22 -2.26 2.83
CA LEU A 132 14.15 -3.59 2.23
C LEU A 132 13.17 -4.51 2.96
N ILE A 133 13.19 -4.54 4.30
CA ILE A 133 12.23 -5.33 5.09
C ILE A 133 10.78 -4.89 4.81
N ARG A 134 10.52 -3.57 4.77
CA ARG A 134 9.18 -3.04 4.49
C ARG A 134 8.71 -3.39 3.07
N SER A 135 9.61 -3.23 2.09
CA SER A 135 9.34 -3.60 0.70
C SER A 135 9.02 -5.08 0.57
N ALA A 136 9.81 -5.94 1.20
CA ALA A 136 9.61 -7.39 1.19
C ALA A 136 8.26 -7.81 1.81
N ILE A 137 7.84 -7.20 2.92
CA ILE A 137 6.53 -7.47 3.53
C ILE A 137 5.40 -7.13 2.56
N LEU A 138 5.43 -5.96 1.94
CA LEU A 138 4.40 -5.55 0.98
C LEU A 138 4.44 -6.39 -0.30
N LEU A 139 5.62 -6.85 -0.71
CA LEU A 139 5.79 -7.78 -1.82
C LEU A 139 5.07 -9.11 -1.56
N ILE A 140 5.27 -9.69 -0.37
CA ILE A 140 4.62 -10.96 0.03
C ILE A 140 3.10 -10.80 0.05
N ILE A 141 2.60 -9.70 0.64
CA ILE A 141 1.16 -9.42 0.68
C ILE A 141 0.60 -9.30 -0.73
N SER A 142 1.27 -8.54 -1.59
CA SER A 142 0.84 -8.31 -2.98
C SER A 142 0.83 -9.61 -3.78
N ALA A 143 1.87 -10.43 -3.66
CA ALA A 143 1.97 -11.75 -4.29
C ALA A 143 0.87 -12.71 -3.83
N CYS A 144 0.54 -12.71 -2.54
CA CYS A 144 -0.55 -13.49 -1.99
C CYS A 144 -1.90 -13.08 -2.61
N LEU A 145 -2.14 -11.77 -2.77
CA LEU A 145 -3.36 -11.24 -3.42
C LEU A 145 -3.47 -11.58 -4.91
N THR A 146 -2.35 -11.76 -5.62
CA THR A 146 -2.36 -12.19 -7.02
C THR A 146 -2.75 -13.66 -7.16
N ILE A 147 -2.27 -14.52 -6.26
CA ILE A 147 -2.55 -15.97 -6.28
C ILE A 147 -3.98 -16.26 -5.77
N ALA A 148 -4.51 -15.42 -4.88
CA ALA A 148 -5.85 -15.57 -4.33
C ALA A 148 -6.89 -15.74 -5.46
N PRO A 149 -7.63 -16.87 -5.51
CA PRO A 149 -8.42 -17.25 -6.66
C PRO A 149 -9.53 -16.22 -6.95
N SER A 150 -9.52 -15.69 -8.18
CA SER A 150 -10.51 -14.74 -8.68
C SER A 150 -11.96 -15.24 -8.53
N LYS A 151 -12.17 -16.55 -8.42
CA LYS A 151 -13.49 -17.18 -8.26
C LYS A 151 -14.27 -16.68 -7.03
N TYR A 152 -13.61 -16.41 -5.91
CA TYR A 152 -14.29 -15.82 -4.73
C TYR A 152 -14.62 -14.34 -4.94
N LEU A 153 -13.81 -13.64 -5.74
CA LEU A 153 -13.98 -12.24 -6.06
C LEU A 153 -15.14 -12.03 -7.06
N ASP A 154 -15.27 -12.93 -8.04
CA ASP A 154 -16.36 -12.92 -9.03
C ASP A 154 -17.72 -13.27 -8.41
N LEU A 155 -17.76 -14.20 -7.46
CA LEU A 155 -18.97 -14.52 -6.69
C LEU A 155 -19.46 -13.32 -5.86
N GLN A 156 -18.55 -12.55 -5.26
CA GLN A 156 -18.91 -11.33 -4.54
C GLN A 156 -19.37 -10.21 -5.47
N LYS A 157 -18.68 -10.00 -6.61
CA LYS A 157 -19.10 -9.00 -7.61
C LYS A 157 -20.52 -9.32 -8.12
N LYS A 158 -20.81 -10.59 -8.39
CA LYS A 158 -22.15 -11.04 -8.82
C LYS A 158 -23.20 -10.82 -7.74
N LYS A 159 -22.89 -11.07 -6.46
CA LYS A 159 -23.81 -10.81 -5.34
C LYS A 159 -24.17 -9.33 -5.20
N ILE A 160 -23.18 -8.44 -5.27
CA ILE A 160 -23.38 -6.98 -5.18
C ILE A 160 -24.24 -6.47 -6.34
N ILE A 161 -23.98 -6.93 -7.57
CA ILE A 161 -24.78 -6.53 -8.74
C ILE A 161 -26.23 -7.00 -8.60
N THR A 162 -26.47 -8.23 -8.16
CA THR A 162 -27.83 -8.76 -7.96
C THR A 162 -28.59 -7.97 -6.90
N GLU A 163 -27.96 -7.61 -5.78
CA GLU A 163 -28.58 -6.78 -4.73
C GLU A 163 -28.90 -5.36 -5.22
N GLN A 164 -28.03 -4.74 -6.02
CA GLN A 164 -28.31 -3.43 -6.62
C GLN A 164 -29.47 -3.49 -7.61
N VAL A 165 -29.51 -4.51 -8.48
CA VAL A 165 -30.58 -4.68 -9.47
C VAL A 165 -31.93 -4.93 -8.80
N THR A 166 -31.98 -5.73 -7.73
CA THR A 166 -33.24 -5.97 -6.98
C THR A 166 -33.74 -4.73 -6.24
N CYS A 167 -32.84 -3.90 -5.69
CA CYS A 167 -33.23 -2.62 -5.11
C CYS A 167 -33.83 -1.66 -6.15
N ILE A 168 -33.23 -1.56 -7.34
CA ILE A 168 -33.73 -0.70 -8.42
C ILE A 168 -35.09 -1.19 -8.91
N ASP A 169 -35.26 -2.49 -9.14
CA ASP A 169 -36.53 -3.05 -9.61
C ASP A 169 -37.67 -2.86 -8.59
N ASN A 170 -37.37 -2.95 -7.29
CA ASN A 170 -38.34 -2.64 -6.24
C ASN A 170 -38.67 -1.15 -6.16
N SER A 171 -37.72 -0.25 -6.44
CA SER A 171 -37.96 1.20 -6.47
C SER A 171 -38.77 1.67 -7.67
N LEU A 172 -38.76 0.92 -8.78
CA LEU A 172 -39.56 1.22 -9.98
C LEU A 172 -41.01 0.69 -9.88
N LYS A 173 -41.27 -0.23 -8.96
CA LYS A 173 -42.59 -0.84 -8.71
C LYS A 173 -43.38 -0.17 -7.59
N ALA A 174 -42.78 0.75 -6.84
CA ALA A 174 -43.40 1.54 -5.78
C ALA A 174 -43.76 2.94 -6.30
#